data_AF-W7DA66-F1
#
_entry.id   AF-W7DA66-F1
#
_cell.length_a   1.000
_cell.length_b   1.000
_cell.length_c   1.000
_cell.angle_alpha   90.00
_cell.angle_beta   90.00
_cell.angle_gamma   90.00
#
_symmetry.space_group_name_H-M   'P 1'
#
loop_
_entity.id
_entity.type
_entity.pdbx_description
1 polymer ?
#
loop_
_entity_poly.entity_id
_entity_poly.type
_entity_poly.pdbx_seq_one_letter_code
_entity_poly.pdbx_strand_id
1 'polypeptide(L)' 'MALTAGIVGLPNVGKSTLFNAITKAGAEAANYPFATIDPNVGIVEVPDERLNKLTELVDPKKDSAHNV' A
#
# COMPACT_ATOMS: atom_id res chain seq x y z
N MET A 1 13.79 7.49 -9.23
CA MET A 1 13.58 6.06 -8.92
C MET A 1 12.79 6.00 -7.62
N ALA A 2 11.57 5.47 -7.64
CA ALA A 2 10.79 5.27 -6.41
C ALA A 2 11.29 4.02 -5.68
N LEU A 3 11.40 4.09 -4.35
CA LEU A 3 11.80 2.94 -3.54
C LEU A 3 10.59 2.02 -3.35
N THR A 4 10.78 0.71 -3.55
CA THR A 4 9.74 -0.31 -3.35
C THR A 4 10.17 -1.29 -2.27
N ALA A 5 9.22 -1.75 -1.45
CA ALA A 5 9.44 -2.77 -0.42
C ALA A 5 8.66 -4.05 -0.76
N GLY A 6 9.22 -5.22 -0.44
CA GLY A 6 8.60 -6.53 -0.67
C GLY A 6 8.23 -7.24 0.63
N ILE A 7 7.05 -7.86 0.68
CA ILE A 7 6.62 -8.71 1.79
C ILE A 7 7.11 -10.15 1.53
N VAL A 8 7.99 -10.68 2.37
CA VAL A 8 8.60 -12.02 2.22
C VAL A 8 8.31 -12.91 3.43
N GLY A 9 8.26 -14.23 3.23
CA GLY A 9 8.03 -15.19 4.32
C GLY A 9 7.58 -16.57 3.84
N LEU A 10 7.55 -17.53 4.77
CA LEU A 10 7.20 -18.94 4.52
C LEU A 10 5.79 -19.10 3.92
N PRO A 11 5.48 -20.25 3.28
CA PRO A 11 4.12 -20.55 2.82
C PRO A 11 3.07 -20.42 3.94
N ASN A 12 1.86 -19.96 3.62
CA ASN A 12 0.70 -19.88 4.52
C ASN A 12 0.83 -19.01 5.79
N VAL A 13 1.87 -18.18 5.93
CA VAL A 13 2.03 -17.25 7.09
C VAL A 13 1.15 -15.98 7.02
N GLY A 14 0.16 -15.94 6.12
CA GLY A 14 -0.75 -14.78 6.00
C GLY A 14 -0.24 -13.59 5.18
N LYS A 15 0.78 -13.78 4.34
CA LYS A 15 1.35 -12.70 3.49
C LYS A 15 0.29 -11.96 2.65
N SER A 16 -0.54 -12.72 1.92
CA SER A 16 -1.61 -12.14 1.09
C SER A 16 -2.69 -11.46 1.93
N THR A 17 -2.97 -11.98 3.12
CA THR A 17 -3.90 -11.37 4.07
C THR A 17 -3.40 -10.00 4.53
N LEU A 18 -2.12 -9.90 4.90
CA LEU A 18 -1.51 -8.62 5.28
C LEU A 18 -1.51 -7.64 4.12
N PHE A 19 -1.10 -8.08 2.93
CA PHE A 19 -1.10 -7.26 1.72
C PHE A 19 -2.50 -6.68 1.44
N ASN A 20 -3.54 -7.50 1.47
CA ASN A 20 -4.92 -7.06 1.24
C ASN A 20 -5.42 -6.11 2.33
N ALA A 21 -5.04 -6.34 3.58
CA ALA A 21 -5.43 -5.48 4.70
C ALA A 21 -4.84 -4.07 4.57
N ILE A 22 -3.56 -3.95 4.18
CA ILE A 22 -2.87 -2.64 4.11
C ILE A 22 -3.12 -1.91 2.79
N THR A 23 -3.32 -2.62 1.68
CA THR A 23 -3.50 -1.98 0.37
C THR A 23 -4.97 -1.76 0.01
N LYS A 24 -5.93 -2.40 0.71
CA LYS A 24 -7.33 -2.56 0.29
C LYS A 24 -7.50 -3.03 -1.16
N ALA A 25 -6.41 -3.41 -1.83
CA ALA A 25 -6.41 -4.00 -3.14
C ALA A 25 -6.89 -5.42 -2.95
N GLY A 26 -7.96 -5.81 -3.65
CA GLY A 26 -8.40 -7.19 -3.68
C GLY A 26 -7.36 -8.03 -4.43
N ALA A 27 -6.23 -8.37 -3.79
CA ALA A 27 -5.31 -9.30 -4.40
C ALA A 27 -6.01 -10.65 -4.47
N GLU A 28 -6.49 -10.97 -5.67
CA GLU A 28 -7.04 -12.27 -5.95
C GLU A 28 -5.94 -13.30 -5.74
N ALA A 29 -6.22 -14.28 -4.88
CA ALA A 29 -5.39 -15.45 -4.71
C ALA A 29 -5.52 -16.35 -5.94
N ALA A 30 -4.96 -15.92 -7.08
CA ALA A 30 -4.90 -16.71 -8.29
C ALA A 30 -3.83 -17.81 -8.09
N ASN A 31 -4.27 -18.95 -7.58
CA ASN A 31 -3.47 -20.19 -7.49
C ASN A 31 -3.32 -20.81 -8.89
N TYR A 32 -2.38 -20.34 -9.71
CA TYR A 32 -2.03 -21.03 -10.96
C TYR A 32 -0.52 -21.28 -11.07
N PRO A 33 -0.08 -22.55 -11.01
CA PRO A 33 1.31 -22.88 -11.29
C PRO A 33 1.55 -22.70 -12.81
N PHE A 34 2.69 -22.09 -13.16
CA PHE A 34 3.24 -21.89 -14.52
C PHE A 34 2.94 -20.57 -15.28
N ALA A 35 2.23 -19.59 -14.72
CA ALA A 35 2.21 -18.24 -15.29
C ALA A 35 3.26 -17.35 -14.59
N THR A 36 3.88 -16.42 -15.33
CA THR A 36 4.65 -15.32 -14.72
C THR A 36 3.69 -14.54 -13.83
N ILE A 37 3.72 -14.79 -12.52
CA ILE A 37 2.87 -14.08 -11.54
C ILE A 37 3.49 -12.71 -11.36
N ASP A 38 2.95 -11.70 -12.03
CA ASP A 38 3.26 -10.31 -11.69
C ASP A 38 3.00 -10.13 -10.18
N PRO A 39 3.97 -9.64 -9.40
CA PRO A 39 3.79 -9.49 -7.97
C PRO A 39 2.65 -8.51 -7.71
N ASN A 40 1.84 -8.77 -6.67
CA ASN A 40 0.85 -7.79 -6.24
C ASN A 40 1.58 -6.52 -5.78
N VAL A 41 1.38 -5.42 -6.50
CA VAL A 41 1.93 -4.10 -6.17
C VAL A 41 0.79 -3.21 -5.70
N GLY A 42 0.97 -2.57 -4.54
CA GLY A 42 0.02 -1.61 -4.00
C GLY A 42 0.75 -0.44 -3.36
N ILE A 43 0.06 0.71 -3.31
CA ILE A 43 0.52 1.92 -2.63
C ILE A 43 -0.28 2.04 -1.33
N VAL A 44 0.40 2.36 -0.24
CA VAL A 44 -0.21 2.63 1.06
C VAL A 44 0.25 4.01 1.50
N GLU A 45 -0.69 4.86 1.91
CA GLU A 45 -0.36 6.16 2.46
C GLU A 45 0.33 6.01 3.82
N VAL A 46 1.38 6.79 4.04
CA VAL A 46 2.06 6.85 5.33
C VAL A 46 1.37 7.91 6.19
N PRO A 47 0.75 7.54 7.32
CA PRO A 47 0.11 8.51 8.19
C PRO A 47 1.17 9.46 8.80
N ASP A 48 0.99 10.77 8.61
CA ASP A 48 1.85 11.80 9.18
C ASP A 48 1.00 12.94 9.76
N GLU A 49 0.88 12.99 11.08
CA GLU A 49 0.13 14.03 11.81
C GLU A 49 0.66 15.45 11.57
N ARG A 50 1.93 15.59 11.14
CA ARG A 50 2.51 16.90 10.84
C ARG A 50 1.87 17.52 9.61
N LEU A 51 1.40 16.71 8.66
CA LEU A 51 0.69 17.22 7.49
C LEU A 51 -0.60 17.92 7.91
N ASN A 52 -1.34 17.36 8.87
CA ASN A 52 -2.57 17.98 9.39
C ASN A 52 -2.28 19.37 10.02
N LYS A 53 -1.21 19.46 10.82
CA LYS A 53 -0.79 20.73 11.42
C LYS A 53 -0.39 21.77 10.36
N LEU A 54 0.28 21.33 9.30
CA LEU A 54 0.63 22.22 8.19
C LEU A 54 -0.62 22.66 7.42
N THR A 55 -1.59 21.78 7.20
CA THR A 55 -2.86 22.12 6.56
C THR A 55 -3.60 23.20 7.37
N GLU A 56 -3.65 23.08 8.70
CA GLU A 56 -4.26 24.11 9.58
C GLU A 56 -3.53 25.46 9.54
N LEU A 57 -2.20 25.44 9.44
CA LEU A 57 -1.37 26.65 9.48
C LEU A 57 -1.40 27.45 8.17
N VAL A 58 -1.56 26.79 7.03
CA VAL A 58 -1.30 27.40 5.71
C VAL A 58 -2.54 27.38 4.79
N ASP A 59 -3.65 26.76 5.20
CA ASP A 59 -4.90 26.57 4.41
C ASP A 59 -4.62 26.28 2.92
N PRO A 60 -3.94 25.16 2.61
CA PRO A 60 -3.51 24.86 1.27
C PRO A 60 -4.72 24.55 0.37
N LYS A 61 -4.73 25.09 -0.85
CA LYS A 61 -5.74 24.79 -1.90
C LYS A 61 -5.85 23.31 -2.29
N LYS A 62 -4.87 22.47 -1.93
CA LYS A 62 -4.88 21.03 -2.14
C LYS A 62 -4.34 20.35 -0.90
N ASP A 63 -5.17 19.50 -0.30
CA ASP A 63 -4.77 18.64 0.79
C ASP A 63 -4.05 17.41 0.21
N SER A 64 -2.72 17.38 0.34
CA SER A 64 -1.88 16.28 -0.17
C SER A 64 -1.91 15.04 0.73
N ALA A 65 -2.66 15.09 1.84
CA ALA A 65 -2.73 14.02 2.83
C ALA A 65 -3.98 13.10 2.69
N HIS A 66 -4.90 13.38 1.75
CA HIS A 66 -6.22 12.72 1.66
C HIS A 66 -6.61 12.28 0.24
N ASN A 67 -5.66 12.18 -0.70
CA ASN A 67 -5.97 11.85 -2.10
C ASN A 67 -5.00 10.81 -2.67
N VAL A 68 -5.12 9.56 -2.21
CA VAL A 68 -5.03 8.32 -3.01
C VAL A 68 -6.00 7.27 -2.44
#